data_AF-A0A0F9NZG9-F1
#
_entry.id   AF-A0A0F9NZG9-F1
#
_cell.length_a   1.000
_cell.length_b   1.000
_cell.length_c   1.000
_cell.angle_alpha   90.00
_cell.angle_beta   90.00
_cell.angle_gamma   90.00
#
_symmetry.space_group_name_H-M   'P 1'
#
loop_
_entity.id
_entity.type
_entity.pdbx_description
1 polymer ?
#
loop_
_entity_poly.entity_id
_entity_poly.type
_entity_poly.pdbx_seq_one_letter_code
_entity_poly.pdbx_strand_id
1 'polypeptide(L)'
;MKKRQSDTKRLNWLKSQDGVGLISDDAGRWAVSDGGMQNMPDFDSPIDISTVFTVDKADWRNSIREAIDVAMAKEETDSNDNQD
;
A
#
# COMPACT_ATOMS: atom_id res chain seq x y z
N MET A 1 9.70 8.61 -20.87
CA MET A 1 8.28 8.15 -20.81
C MET A 1 7.40 9.35 -20.48
N LYS A 2 6.29 9.62 -21.19
CA LYS A 2 5.46 10.82 -20.89
C LYS A 2 4.84 10.67 -19.49
N LYS A 3 4.91 11.71 -18.64
CA LYS A 3 4.41 11.71 -17.23
C LYS A 3 3.02 11.07 -17.07
N ARG A 4 2.12 11.33 -18.02
CA ARG A 4 0.77 10.75 -18.08
C ARG A 4 0.76 9.22 -18.21
N GLN A 5 1.61 8.63 -19.04
CA GLN A 5 1.69 7.17 -19.21
C GLN A 5 2.19 6.49 -17.93
N SER A 6 3.11 7.14 -17.22
CA SER A 6 3.64 6.66 -15.93
C SER A 6 2.57 6.69 -14.83
N ASP A 7 1.76 7.77 -14.75
CA ASP A 7 0.66 7.86 -13.78
C ASP A 7 -0.46 6.85 -14.09
N THR A 8 -0.77 6.59 -15.37
CA THR A 8 -1.71 5.51 -15.74
C THR A 8 -1.20 4.14 -15.31
N LYS A 9 0.11 3.86 -15.42
CA LYS A 9 0.70 2.59 -14.94
C LYS A 9 0.49 2.43 -13.43
N ARG A 10 0.81 3.47 -12.64
CA ARG A 10 0.61 3.47 -11.18
C ARG A 10 -0.85 3.24 -10.79
N LEU A 11 -1.78 3.90 -11.46
CA LEU A 11 -3.21 3.74 -11.18
C LEU A 11 -3.72 2.34 -11.53
N ASN A 12 -3.27 1.78 -12.65
CA ASN A 12 -3.65 0.42 -13.04
C ASN A 12 -3.11 -0.60 -12.05
N TRP A 13 -1.86 -0.43 -11.60
CA TRP A 13 -1.26 -1.28 -10.57
C TRP A 13 -2.02 -1.16 -9.25
N LEU A 14 -2.30 0.04 -8.75
CA LEU A 14 -3.06 0.22 -7.50
C LEU A 14 -4.46 -0.42 -7.58
N LYS A 15 -5.12 -0.34 -8.73
CA LYS A 15 -6.46 -0.91 -8.94
C LYS A 15 -6.47 -2.45 -9.00
N SER A 16 -5.33 -3.08 -9.28
CA SER A 16 -5.23 -4.54 -9.28
C SER A 16 -4.91 -5.11 -7.91
N GLN A 17 -4.57 -4.28 -6.92
CA GLN A 17 -4.29 -4.71 -5.56
C GLN A 17 -5.59 -4.90 -4.76
N ASP A 18 -5.58 -5.88 -3.85
CA ASP A 18 -6.63 -6.09 -2.85
C ASP A 18 -6.01 -6.08 -1.45
N GLY A 19 -6.76 -5.59 -0.46
CA GLY A 19 -6.29 -5.50 0.94
C GLY A 19 -5.21 -4.46 1.24
N VAL A 20 -4.76 -3.67 0.26
CA VAL A 20 -3.71 -2.64 0.45
C VAL A 20 -4.27 -1.27 0.83
N GLY A 21 -3.54 -0.52 1.65
CA GLY A 21 -3.82 0.86 2.04
C GLY A 21 -2.79 1.85 1.53
N LEU A 22 -3.24 2.96 0.93
CA LEU A 22 -2.41 4.14 0.67
C LEU A 22 -2.51 5.08 1.88
N ILE A 23 -1.44 5.14 2.67
CA ILE A 23 -1.41 5.79 3.98
C ILE A 23 -0.67 7.12 3.88
N SER A 24 -1.22 8.16 4.51
CA SER A 24 -0.55 9.45 4.71
C SER A 24 -0.30 9.66 6.19
N ASP A 25 0.84 10.24 6.54
CA ASP A 25 1.10 10.74 7.90
C ASP A 25 0.92 12.25 8.01
N ASP A 26 1.02 12.76 9.25
CA ASP A 26 0.86 14.19 9.56
C ASP A 26 2.01 15.06 9.03
N ALA A 27 3.14 14.46 8.63
CA ALA A 27 4.26 15.16 8.01
C ALA A 27 4.11 15.28 6.48
N GLY A 28 2.99 14.82 5.92
CA GLY A 28 2.72 14.83 4.48
C GLY A 28 3.47 13.76 3.70
N ARG A 29 3.96 12.72 4.38
CA ARG A 29 4.60 11.56 3.75
C ARG A 29 3.56 10.50 3.44
N TRP A 30 3.89 9.67 2.44
CA TRP A 30 3.01 8.66 1.89
C TRP A 30 3.69 7.29 1.86
N ALA A 31 2.92 6.24 2.07
CA ALA A 31 3.35 4.85 1.91
C ALA A 31 2.19 3.97 1.43
N VAL A 32 2.50 2.86 0.75
CA VAL A 32 1.53 1.80 0.50
C VAL A 32 1.83 0.67 1.48
N SER A 33 0.80 0.15 2.13
CA SER A 33 0.89 -0.91 3.14
C SER A 33 -0.07 -2.04 2.80
N ASP A 34 0.43 -3.27 2.76
CA ASP A 34 -0.35 -4.51 2.67
C ASP A 34 -0.47 -5.23 4.03
N GLY A 35 0.36 -4.83 5.01
CA GLY A 35 0.30 -5.30 6.39
C GLY A 35 -0.61 -4.46 7.29
N GLY A 36 -1.27 -5.14 8.23
CA GLY A 36 -2.08 -4.48 9.25
C GLY A 36 -2.78 -5.44 10.21
N MET A 37 -3.59 -4.86 11.08
CA MET A 37 -4.48 -5.57 12.00
C MET A 37 -5.88 -4.97 11.90
N GLN A 38 -6.90 -5.82 11.82
CA GLN A 38 -8.30 -5.42 11.88
C GLN A 38 -8.95 -6.01 13.14
N ASN A 39 -9.95 -5.32 13.68
CA ASN A 39 -10.78 -5.90 14.73
C ASN A 39 -11.46 -7.20 14.27
N MET A 40 -11.47 -8.19 15.15
CA MET A 40 -12.22 -9.43 14.94
C MET A 40 -13.73 -9.11 14.99
N PRO A 41 -14.55 -9.70 14.11
CA PRO A 41 -16.00 -9.56 14.18
C PRO A 41 -16.51 -10.00 15.56
N ASP A 42 -17.43 -9.22 16.13
CA ASP A 42 -18.26 -9.65 17.24
C ASP A 42 -19.47 -10.43 16.70
N PHE A 43 -19.75 -11.59 17.29
CA PHE A 43 -20.86 -12.45 16.87
C PHE A 43 -22.21 -11.95 17.37
N ASP A 44 -22.23 -11.23 18.50
CA ASP A 44 -23.46 -10.82 19.17
C ASP A 44 -23.91 -9.42 18.73
N SER A 45 -23.00 -8.59 18.21
CA SER A 45 -23.32 -7.24 17.76
C SER A 45 -22.47 -6.77 16.57
N PRO A 46 -23.04 -5.94 15.66
CA PRO A 46 -22.23 -5.25 14.67
C PRO A 46 -21.29 -4.27 15.35
N ILE A 47 -20.02 -4.29 14.95
CA ILE A 47 -18.99 -3.35 15.42
C ILE A 47 -18.47 -2.53 14.26
N ASP A 48 -18.06 -1.30 14.56
CA ASP A 48 -17.38 -0.46 13.59
C ASP A 48 -16.08 -1.13 13.13
N ILE A 49 -15.84 -1.11 11.82
CA ILE A 49 -14.59 -1.62 11.25
C ILE A 49 -13.46 -0.66 11.61
N SER A 50 -12.38 -1.20 12.15
CA SER A 50 -11.16 -0.46 12.45
C SER A 50 -9.95 -1.28 11.99
N THR A 51 -9.15 -0.67 11.13
CA THR A 51 -7.92 -1.26 10.61
C THR A 51 -6.73 -0.38 10.97
N VAL A 52 -5.70 -0.98 11.55
CA VAL A 52 -4.39 -0.35 11.77
C VAL A 52 -3.44 -0.88 10.70
N PHE A 53 -2.80 0.02 9.96
CA PHE A 53 -1.77 -0.33 8.97
C PHE A 53 -0.38 -0.25 9.60
N THR A 54 0.48 -1.20 9.24
CA THR A 54 1.89 -1.23 9.69
C THR A 54 2.80 -0.78 8.55
N VAL A 55 3.48 0.36 8.72
CA VAL A 55 4.37 0.90 7.70
C VAL A 55 5.79 0.93 8.22
N ASP A 56 6.71 0.29 7.49
CA ASP A 56 8.13 0.38 7.80
C ASP A 56 8.66 1.79 7.58
N LYS A 57 9.54 2.24 8.48
CA LYS A 57 10.14 3.58 8.40
C LYS A 57 10.76 3.86 7.02
N ALA A 58 11.32 2.83 6.39
CA ALA A 58 11.99 2.91 5.11
C ALA A 58 11.04 3.11 3.91
N ASP A 59 9.72 3.04 4.11
CA ASP A 59 8.73 3.10 3.01
C ASP A 59 8.09 4.47 2.86
N TRP A 60 8.23 5.34 3.85
CA TRP A 60 7.71 6.70 3.78
C TRP A 60 8.38 7.52 2.69
N ARG A 61 7.58 8.11 1.81
CA ARG A 61 8.02 8.95 0.69
C ARG A 61 7.34 10.31 0.70
N ASN A 62 7.94 11.28 0.03
CA ASN A 62 7.44 12.66 0.02
C ASN A 62 6.31 12.87 -0.99
N SER A 63 5.97 11.85 -1.77
CA SER A 63 4.84 11.92 -2.70
C SER A 63 4.16 10.57 -2.89
N ILE A 64 2.88 10.62 -3.24
CA ILE A 64 2.08 9.44 -3.62
C ILE A 64 2.76 8.64 -4.73
N ARG A 65 3.37 9.32 -5.72
CA ARG A 65 4.02 8.66 -6.86
C ARG A 65 5.20 7.80 -6.42
N GLU A 66 6.06 8.37 -5.57
CA GLU A 66 7.22 7.66 -5.03
C GLU A 66 6.80 6.50 -4.13
N ALA A 67 5.76 6.67 -3.32
CA ALA A 67 5.22 5.59 -2.47
C ALA A 67 4.76 4.39 -3.31
N ILE A 68 4.02 4.65 -4.40
CA ILE A 68 3.57 3.58 -5.32
C ILE A 68 4.76 2.94 -6.05
N ASP A 69 5.73 3.74 -6.51
CA ASP A 69 6.91 3.21 -7.21
C ASP A 69 7.72 2.26 -6.32
N VAL A 70 7.85 2.57 -5.02
CA VAL A 70 8.52 1.69 -4.04
C VAL A 70 7.75 0.40 -3.83
N ALA A 71 6.43 0.46 -3.69
CA ALA A 71 5.59 -0.72 -3.48
C ALA A 71 5.63 -1.66 -4.70
N MET A 72 5.55 -1.11 -5.92
CA MET A 72 5.72 -1.88 -7.15
C MET A 72 7.09 -2.58 -7.23
N ALA A 73 8.16 -1.90 -6.82
CA ALA A 73 9.50 -2.48 -6.84
C ALA A 73 9.68 -3.60 -5.80
N LYS A 74 9.01 -3.51 -4.64
CA LYS A 74 9.01 -4.57 -3.63
C LYS A 74 8.31 -5.83 -4.15
N GLU A 75 7.12 -5.70 -4.73
CA GLU A 75 6.39 -6.82 -5.33
C GLU A 75 7.19 -7.54 -6.42
N GLU A 76 7.91 -6.77 -7.27
CA GLU A 76 8.82 -7.33 -8.27
C GLU A 76 9.99 -8.11 -7.64
N THR A 77 10.46 -7.69 -6.47
CA THR A 77 11.55 -8.37 -5.74
C THR A 77 11.06 -9.66 -5.08
N ASP A 78 9.95 -9.58 -4.34
CA ASP A 78 9.35 -10.72 -3.65
C ASP A 78 8.87 -11.81 -4.62
N SER A 79 8.45 -11.44 -5.83
CA SER A 79 8.07 -12.39 -6.88
C SER A 79 9.24 -13.21 -7.42
N ASN A 80 10.46 -12.65 -7.39
CA ASN A 80 11.66 -13.33 -7.89
C ASN A 80 12.25 -14.29 -6.84
N ASP A 81 12.16 -13.94 -5.56
CA ASP A 81 12.67 -14.76 -4.45
C ASP A 81 11.83 -16.03 -4.19
N ASN A 82 10.61 -16.09 -4.73
CA ASN A 82 9.69 -17.23 -4.59
C ASN A 82 9.72 -18.22 -5.79
N GLN A 83 10.73 -18.13 -6.68
CA GLN A 83 10.89 -19.02 -7.84
C GLN A 83 12.02 -20.07 -7.73
N ASP A 84 12.67 -20.18 -6.58
CA ASP A 84 13.67 -21.20 -6.25
C ASP A 84 13.11 -22.34 -5.39
#